data_AF-A0A9X1NC81-F1
#
_entry.id   AF-A0A9X1NC81-F1
#
_cell.length_a   1.000
_cell.length_b   1.000
_cell.length_c   1.000
_cell.angle_alpha   90.00
_cell.angle_beta   90.00
_cell.angle_gamma   90.00
#
_symmetry.space_group_name_H-M   'P 1'
#
loop_
_entity.id
_entity.type
_entity.pdbx_description
1 polymer ?
#
loop_
_entity_poly.entity_id
_entity_poly.type
_entity_poly.pdbx_seq_one_letter_code
_entity_poly.pdbx_strand_id
1 'polypeptide(L)'
;MSASEVHGEVGVIVLSNDNRWAHAYASQHDALTNEALQARKDITFFDAGGHALVAVTGEDGRVHALKHSDAPADPDKLRDRLHTILRQVPEVVRQRQGSFKQDPADEQLTVEEKLAQLPSLQGADLAQTLELYRSILGPHSMGEELQHKGGWFHNVFAHGW
;
A
#
# COMPACT_ATOMS: atom_id res chain seq x y z
N MET A 1 32.33 -10.32 -12.51
CA MET A 1 31.11 -9.81 -13.18
C MET A 1 30.34 -11.02 -13.66
N SER A 2 29.06 -11.26 -13.40
CA SER A 2 28.05 -10.71 -12.49
C SER A 2 26.95 -11.76 -12.49
N ALA A 3 26.37 -12.06 -11.32
CA ALA A 3 25.03 -12.64 -11.18
C ALA A 3 24.65 -12.57 -9.70
N SER A 4 24.49 -11.36 -9.18
CA SER A 4 23.85 -11.16 -7.88
C SER A 4 22.34 -11.22 -8.10
N GLU A 5 21.79 -12.39 -7.80
CA GLU A 5 20.58 -12.60 -6.99
C GLU A 5 19.41 -11.61 -7.21
N VAL A 6 18.45 -11.99 -8.04
CA VAL A 6 17.10 -11.41 -8.01
C VAL A 6 16.29 -12.21 -6.99
N HIS A 7 16.46 -11.89 -5.70
CA HIS A 7 15.61 -12.40 -4.64
C HIS A 7 14.27 -11.66 -4.68
N GLY A 8 13.17 -12.40 -4.53
CA GLY A 8 11.79 -11.91 -4.63
C GLY A 8 11.54 -10.65 -3.81
N GLU A 9 11.51 -9.50 -4.51
CA GLU A 9 11.26 -8.19 -3.95
C GLU A 9 9.79 -8.03 -3.55
N VAL A 10 9.53 -7.25 -2.50
CA VAL A 10 8.29 -6.48 -2.42
C VAL A 10 8.27 -5.56 -3.65
N GLY A 11 7.49 -5.91 -4.67
CA GLY A 11 7.69 -5.39 -6.02
C GLY A 11 7.26 -3.95 -6.26
N VAL A 12 6.11 -3.51 -5.72
CA VAL A 12 5.58 -2.16 -6.01
C VAL A 12 4.75 -1.64 -4.84
N ILE A 13 5.00 -0.41 -4.43
CA ILE A 13 4.16 0.34 -3.50
C ILE A 13 3.50 1.48 -4.29
N VAL A 14 2.18 1.58 -4.24
CA VAL A 14 1.43 2.67 -4.86
C VAL A 14 0.83 3.56 -3.79
N LEU A 15 0.91 4.87 -3.99
CA LEU A 15 0.34 5.88 -3.11
C LEU A 15 -0.47 6.86 -3.94
N SER A 16 -1.59 7.33 -3.39
CA SER A 16 -2.22 8.55 -3.91
C SER A 16 -1.30 9.75 -3.72
N ASN A 17 -1.32 10.67 -4.69
CA ASN A 17 -0.52 11.88 -4.69
C ASN A 17 -0.83 12.81 -3.51
N ASP A 18 -2.05 12.73 -2.96
CA ASP A 18 -2.49 13.48 -1.78
C ASP A 18 -2.29 12.73 -0.45
N ASN A 19 -1.67 11.55 -0.47
CA ASN A 19 -1.37 10.72 0.70
C ASN A 19 -2.61 10.31 1.49
N ARG A 20 -3.71 9.94 0.82
CA ARG A 20 -4.92 9.45 1.49
C ARG A 20 -4.99 7.94 1.60
N TRP A 21 -4.35 7.23 0.67
CA TRP A 21 -4.31 5.78 0.63
C TRP A 21 -3.02 5.28 0.00
N ALA A 22 -2.63 4.07 0.38
CA ALA A 22 -1.53 3.32 -0.20
C ALA A 22 -1.93 1.86 -0.39
N HIS A 23 -1.26 1.19 -1.32
CA HIS A 23 -1.34 -0.26 -1.49
C HIS A 23 0.06 -0.80 -1.81
N ALA A 24 0.33 -2.04 -1.40
CA ALA A 24 1.58 -2.71 -1.72
C ALA A 24 1.28 -3.99 -2.50
N TYR A 25 2.08 -4.25 -3.53
CA TYR A 25 1.97 -5.40 -4.41
C TYR A 25 3.22 -6.26 -4.28
N ALA A 26 3.04 -7.58 -4.32
CA ALA A 26 4.15 -8.53 -4.29
C ALA A 26 5.01 -8.40 -5.55
N SER A 27 4.41 -8.04 -6.69
CA SER A 27 5.13 -7.82 -7.95
C SER A 27 4.53 -6.69 -8.78
N GLN A 28 5.29 -6.22 -9.77
CA GLN A 28 4.77 -5.31 -10.80
C GLN A 28 3.63 -5.94 -11.60
N HIS A 29 3.68 -7.26 -11.84
CA HIS A 29 2.60 -7.96 -12.54
C HIS A 29 1.28 -7.78 -11.79
N ASP A 30 1.28 -8.02 -10.47
CA ASP A 30 0.09 -7.88 -9.63
C ASP A 30 -0.42 -6.43 -9.58
N ALA A 31 0.50 -5.45 -9.61
CA ALA A 31 0.13 -4.03 -9.64
C ALA A 31 -0.59 -3.66 -10.94
N LEU A 32 -0.11 -4.18 -12.07
CA LEU A 32 -0.60 -3.81 -13.38
C LEU A 32 -1.83 -4.62 -13.83
N THR A 33 -2.12 -5.77 -13.23
CA THR A 33 -3.38 -6.49 -13.47
C THR A 33 -4.59 -5.82 -12.83
N ASN A 34 -4.39 -4.88 -11.90
CA ASN A 34 -5.46 -4.11 -11.27
C ASN A 34 -6.00 -3.03 -12.23
N GLU A 35 -7.17 -3.28 -12.84
CA GLU A 35 -7.79 -2.36 -13.80
C GLU A 35 -8.13 -0.98 -13.20
N ALA A 36 -8.45 -0.90 -11.91
CA ALA A 36 -8.74 0.37 -11.27
C ALA A 36 -7.48 1.25 -11.22
N LEU A 37 -6.29 0.67 -10.97
CA LEU A 37 -5.03 1.40 -11.02
C LEU A 37 -4.66 1.88 -12.43
N GLN A 38 -4.98 1.10 -13.46
CA GLN A 38 -4.69 1.45 -14.85
C GLN A 38 -5.34 2.77 -15.29
N ALA A 39 -6.48 3.13 -14.68
CA ALA A 39 -7.21 4.37 -14.98
C ALA A 39 -6.80 5.56 -14.11
N ARG A 40 -6.02 5.36 -13.05
CA ARG A 40 -5.69 6.42 -12.08
C ARG A 40 -4.51 7.26 -12.54
N LYS A 41 -4.66 8.59 -12.45
CA LYS A 41 -3.62 9.58 -12.75
C LYS A 41 -3.07 10.30 -11.51
N ASP A 42 -3.74 10.10 -10.40
CA ASP A 42 -3.49 10.69 -9.09
C ASP A 42 -2.62 9.78 -8.20
N ILE A 43 -1.80 8.93 -8.82
CA ILE A 43 -0.98 7.94 -8.11
C ILE A 43 0.50 8.06 -8.44
N THR A 44 1.33 7.66 -7.48
CA THR A 44 2.76 7.46 -7.65
C THR A 44 3.10 6.02 -7.28
N PHE A 45 4.01 5.40 -8.03
CA PHE A 45 4.56 4.08 -7.73
C PHE A 45 5.97 4.20 -7.15
N PHE A 46 6.35 3.28 -6.27
CA PHE A 46 7.68 3.16 -5.68
C PHE A 46 8.12 1.70 -5.60
N ASP A 47 9.43 1.45 -5.63
CA ASP A 47 10.00 0.18 -5.19
C ASP A 47 10.22 0.16 -3.66
N ALA A 48 10.64 -0.99 -3.13
CA ALA A 48 10.94 -1.14 -1.70
C ALA A 48 12.15 -0.31 -1.22
N GLY A 49 13.00 0.16 -2.13
CA GLY A 49 14.15 1.03 -1.85
C GLY A 49 13.82 2.52 -1.84
N GLY A 50 12.60 2.91 -2.21
CA GLY A 50 12.19 4.30 -2.31
C GLY A 50 12.48 4.97 -3.65
N HIS A 51 12.81 4.21 -4.71
CA HIS A 51 12.84 4.75 -6.06
C HIS A 51 11.43 5.01 -6.55
N ALA A 52 11.17 6.21 -7.05
CA ALA A 52 9.94 6.47 -7.78
C ALA A 52 9.94 5.69 -9.10
N LEU A 53 8.81 5.04 -9.40
CA LEU A 53 8.59 4.30 -10.62
C LEU A 53 7.65 5.08 -11.55
N VAL A 54 8.01 5.15 -12.83
CA VAL A 54 7.21 5.74 -13.90
C VAL A 54 6.48 4.67 -14.69
N ALA A 55 5.21 4.92 -14.96
CA ALA A 55 4.39 4.08 -15.81
C ALA A 55 4.82 4.18 -17.27
N VAL A 56 5.03 3.04 -17.92
CA VAL A 56 5.29 2.92 -19.34
C VAL A 56 3.99 2.49 -20.02
N THR A 57 3.41 3.43 -20.76
CA THR A 57 2.16 3.24 -21.48
C THR A 57 2.43 2.72 -22.89
N GLY A 58 1.67 1.71 -23.31
CA GLY A 58 1.72 1.16 -24.67
C GLY A 58 0.85 1.95 -25.65
N GLU A 59 0.85 1.52 -26.90
CA GLU A 59 0.03 2.13 -27.96
C GLU A 59 -1.47 1.97 -27.71
N ASP A 60 -1.87 0.96 -26.93
CA ASP A 60 -3.23 0.71 -26.47
C ASP A 60 -3.67 1.62 -25.32
N GLY A 61 -2.79 2.51 -24.84
CA GLY A 61 -3.07 3.42 -23.73
C GLY A 61 -3.01 2.77 -22.35
N ARG A 62 -2.62 1.48 -22.24
CA ARG A 62 -2.49 0.76 -20.97
C ARG A 62 -1.06 0.84 -20.42
N VAL A 63 -0.92 0.79 -19.10
CA VAL A 63 0.39 0.69 -18.44
C VAL A 63 0.86 -0.76 -18.48
N HIS A 64 1.92 -1.02 -19.25
CA HIS A 64 2.51 -2.36 -19.42
C HIS A 64 3.72 -2.59 -18.54
N ALA A 65 4.39 -1.52 -18.13
CA ALA A 65 5.53 -1.63 -17.25
C ALA A 65 5.66 -0.46 -16.28
N LEU A 66 6.39 -0.70 -15.19
CA LEU A 66 6.93 0.32 -14.32
C LEU A 66 8.45 0.32 -14.47
N LYS A 67 9.05 1.50 -14.53
CA LYS A 67 10.51 1.66 -14.61
C LYS A 67 10.98 2.67 -13.58
N HIS A 68 12.21 2.56 -13.12
CA HIS A 68 12.79 3.58 -12.26
C HIS A 68 12.76 4.92 -13.02
N SER A 69 12.34 5.97 -12.32
CA SER A 69 12.56 7.34 -12.78
C SER A 69 14.05 7.67 -12.75
N ASP A 70 14.44 8.77 -13.40
CA ASP A 70 15.81 9.30 -13.31
C ASP A 70 16.13 9.90 -11.92
N ALA A 71 15.13 10.06 -11.05
CA ALA A 71 15.35 10.55 -9.70
C ALA A 71 16.03 9.48 -8.83
N PRO A 72 16.93 9.88 -7.92
CA PRO A 72 17.52 8.95 -6.96
C PRO A 72 16.44 8.38 -6.03
N ALA A 73 16.70 7.20 -5.46
CA ALA A 73 15.90 6.70 -4.34
C ALA A 73 15.83 7.72 -3.21
N ASP A 74 14.63 7.89 -2.67
CA ASP A 74 14.36 8.74 -1.52
C ASP A 74 13.52 7.95 -0.50
N PRO A 75 14.17 7.04 0.26
CA PRO A 75 13.47 6.17 1.20
C PRO A 75 12.81 6.95 2.34
N ASP A 76 13.41 8.08 2.74
CA ASP A 76 12.84 8.96 3.77
C ASP A 76 11.54 9.61 3.28
N LYS A 77 11.48 10.08 2.03
CA LYS A 77 10.25 10.61 1.44
C LYS A 77 9.15 9.56 1.37
N LEU A 78 9.47 8.34 0.94
CA LEU A 78 8.48 7.26 0.92
C LEU A 78 7.97 6.94 2.32
N ARG A 79 8.88 6.81 3.30
CA ARG A 79 8.53 6.62 4.71
C ARG A 79 7.60 7.73 5.21
N ASP A 80 7.94 8.99 4.98
CA ASP A 80 7.18 10.13 5.48
C ASP A 80 5.75 10.19 4.89
N ARG A 81 5.61 9.81 3.61
CA ARG A 81 4.29 9.67 2.97
C ARG A 81 3.46 8.55 3.59
N LEU A 82 4.07 7.38 3.82
CA LEU A 82 3.43 6.24 4.49
C LEU A 82 3.01 6.61 5.93
N HIS A 83 3.85 7.31 6.68
CA HIS A 83 3.49 7.81 8.01
C HIS A 83 2.31 8.79 7.97
N THR A 84 2.27 9.65 6.94
CA THR A 84 1.18 10.61 6.74
C THR A 84 -0.15 9.92 6.48
N ILE A 85 -0.15 8.85 5.68
CA ILE A 85 -1.33 8.02 5.43
C ILE A 85 -1.81 7.35 6.71
N LEU A 86 -0.91 6.69 7.46
CA LEU A 86 -1.29 6.00 8.70
C LEU A 86 -1.84 6.95 9.77
N ARG A 87 -1.33 8.19 9.85
CA ARG A 87 -1.84 9.20 10.79
C ARG A 87 -3.31 9.57 10.56
N GLN A 88 -3.82 9.39 9.33
CA GLN A 88 -5.21 9.70 8.98
C GLN A 88 -6.18 8.57 9.34
N VAL A 89 -5.69 7.35 9.56
CA VAL A 89 -6.52 6.16 9.83
C VAL A 89 -7.49 6.37 10.99
N PRO A 90 -7.08 6.88 12.17
CA PRO A 90 -8.01 7.08 13.28
C PRO A 90 -9.19 7.98 12.92
N GLU A 91 -8.96 9.04 12.15
CA GLU A 91 -10.01 9.97 11.74
C GLU A 91 -10.95 9.33 10.72
N VAL A 92 -10.41 8.72 9.66
CA VAL A 92 -11.19 8.05 8.61
C VAL A 92 -12.09 6.96 9.20
N VAL A 93 -11.51 6.15 10.09
CA VAL A 93 -12.21 5.10 10.81
C VAL A 93 -13.38 5.67 11.60
N ARG A 94 -13.16 6.74 12.40
CA ARG A 94 -14.21 7.37 13.21
C ARG A 94 -15.31 7.99 12.38
N GLN A 95 -14.98 8.60 11.24
CA GLN A 95 -15.97 9.18 10.33
C GLN A 95 -16.86 8.13 9.65
N ARG A 96 -16.36 6.88 9.51
CA ARG A 96 -17.02 5.82 8.72
C ARG A 96 -17.43 4.60 9.55
N GLN A 97 -17.58 4.73 10.86
CA GLN A 97 -17.86 3.62 11.79
C GLN A 97 -19.11 2.78 11.44
N GLY A 98 -20.01 3.27 10.58
CA GLY A 98 -21.19 2.52 10.10
C GLY A 98 -21.10 1.98 8.67
N SER A 99 -20.01 2.23 7.94
CA SER A 99 -19.90 1.91 6.50
C SER A 99 -18.97 0.74 6.19
N PHE A 100 -18.16 0.30 7.15
CA PHE A 100 -17.31 -0.87 6.97
C PHE A 100 -18.12 -2.12 7.27
N LYS A 101 -18.23 -3.05 6.30
CA LYS A 101 -18.71 -4.41 6.59
C LYS A 101 -17.71 -5.03 7.55
N GLN A 102 -18.10 -5.16 8.81
CA GLN A 102 -17.27 -5.80 9.82
C GLN A 102 -17.27 -7.30 9.55
N ASP A 103 -16.10 -7.93 9.60
CA ASP A 103 -16.04 -9.38 9.75
C ASP A 103 -16.69 -9.72 11.12
N PRO A 104 -17.57 -10.73 11.23
CA PRO A 104 -18.11 -11.18 12.50
C PRO A 104 -17.05 -11.49 13.58
N ALA A 105 -15.83 -11.88 13.17
CA ALA A 105 -14.71 -12.06 14.09
C ALA A 105 -14.13 -10.72 14.62
N ASP A 106 -14.27 -9.64 13.83
CA ASP A 106 -13.87 -8.28 14.17
C ASP A 106 -14.90 -7.54 15.04
N GLU A 107 -16.10 -8.09 15.25
CA GLU A 107 -17.16 -7.51 16.09
C GLU A 107 -16.80 -7.48 17.58
N GLN A 108 -15.75 -8.21 18.00
CA GLN A 108 -15.37 -8.32 19.41
C GLN A 108 -14.62 -7.10 19.94
N LEU A 109 -14.08 -6.24 19.07
CA LEU A 109 -13.29 -5.07 19.45
C LEU A 109 -13.97 -3.78 19.03
N THR A 110 -14.04 -2.83 19.95
CA THR A 110 -14.41 -1.45 19.67
C THR A 110 -13.41 -0.81 18.71
N VAL A 111 -13.84 0.27 18.05
CA VAL A 111 -12.96 1.05 17.16
C VAL A 111 -11.70 1.53 17.89
N GLU A 112 -11.82 1.98 19.15
CA GLU A 112 -10.66 2.46 19.91
C GLU A 112 -9.68 1.32 20.25
N GLU A 113 -10.17 0.12 20.55
CA GLU A 113 -9.32 -1.06 20.76
C GLU A 113 -8.58 -1.47 19.48
N LYS A 114 -9.22 -1.34 18.31
CA LYS A 114 -8.56 -1.58 17.02
C LYS A 114 -7.50 -0.52 16.72
N LEU A 115 -7.81 0.75 16.98
CA LEU A 115 -6.85 1.85 16.79
C LEU A 115 -5.65 1.74 17.75
N ALA A 116 -5.85 1.22 18.96
CA ALA A 116 -4.76 0.97 19.91
C ALA A 116 -3.78 -0.13 19.44
N GLN A 117 -4.17 -0.96 18.47
CA GLN A 117 -3.30 -1.99 17.87
C GLN A 117 -2.44 -1.45 16.73
N LEU A 118 -2.62 -0.18 16.31
CA LEU A 118 -1.75 0.41 15.31
C LEU A 118 -0.32 0.50 15.87
N PRO A 119 0.68 -0.07 15.19
CA PRO A 119 2.06 0.01 15.65
C PRO A 119 2.55 1.46 15.60
N SER A 120 3.41 1.81 16.56
CA SER A 120 4.13 3.09 16.51
C SER A 120 5.13 3.07 15.36
N LEU A 121 5.11 4.11 14.54
CA LEU A 121 6.05 4.31 13.44
C LEU A 121 7.21 5.25 13.85
N GLN A 122 7.24 5.73 15.09
CA GLN A 122 8.29 6.66 15.52
C GLN A 122 9.66 5.98 15.48
N GLY A 123 10.60 6.57 14.74
CA GLY A 123 11.97 6.09 14.63
C GLY A 123 12.16 4.87 13.72
N ALA A 124 11.10 4.38 13.06
CA ALA A 124 11.22 3.29 12.10
C ALA A 124 11.93 3.77 10.82
N ASP A 125 12.85 2.96 10.30
CA ASP A 125 13.36 3.14 8.93
C ASP A 125 12.33 2.68 7.88
N LEU A 126 12.64 2.83 6.59
CA LEU A 126 11.71 2.42 5.53
C LEU A 126 11.40 0.92 5.57
N ALA A 127 12.41 0.06 5.78
CA ALA A 127 12.21 -1.38 5.79
C ALA A 127 11.27 -1.79 6.92
N GLN A 128 11.51 -1.28 8.13
CA GLN A 128 10.64 -1.45 9.29
C GLN A 128 9.24 -0.89 9.03
N THR A 129 9.14 0.28 8.40
CA THR A 129 7.85 0.89 8.04
C THR A 129 7.06 0.00 7.09
N LEU A 130 7.70 -0.59 6.08
CA LEU A 130 7.08 -1.50 5.13
C LEU A 130 6.65 -2.82 5.79
N GLU A 131 7.43 -3.35 6.73
CA GLU A 131 7.03 -4.50 7.55
C GLU A 131 5.79 -4.20 8.41
N LEU A 132 5.77 -3.05 9.07
CA LEU A 132 4.62 -2.60 9.86
C LEU A 132 3.40 -2.39 8.97
N TYR A 133 3.57 -1.75 7.80
CA TYR A 133 2.52 -1.61 6.79
C TYR A 133 1.98 -2.97 6.36
N ARG A 134 2.85 -3.95 6.10
CA ARG A 134 2.45 -5.32 5.76
C ARG A 134 1.71 -6.01 6.92
N SER A 135 2.06 -5.74 8.18
CA SER A 135 1.30 -6.28 9.32
C SER A 135 -0.09 -5.65 9.48
N ILE A 136 -0.23 -4.36 9.18
CA ILE A 136 -1.51 -3.63 9.26
C ILE A 136 -2.42 -3.99 8.09
N LEU A 137 -1.84 -4.10 6.88
CA LEU A 137 -2.55 -4.41 5.65
C LEU A 137 -2.69 -5.91 5.37
N GLY A 138 -2.01 -6.75 6.17
CA GLY A 138 -1.98 -8.21 6.08
C GLY A 138 -0.91 -8.77 5.10
N PRO A 139 -0.41 -10.02 5.32
CA PRO A 139 0.46 -10.71 4.38
C PRO A 139 -0.41 -11.48 3.38
N HIS A 140 -0.67 -10.95 2.20
CA HIS A 140 -1.53 -11.67 1.25
C HIS A 140 -0.90 -11.79 -0.13
N SER A 141 -0.79 -13.04 -0.60
CA SER A 141 -0.51 -13.38 -2.00
C SER A 141 -1.71 -12.97 -2.85
N MET A 142 -1.49 -11.99 -3.71
CA MET A 142 -2.46 -11.19 -4.48
C MET A 142 -3.27 -12.02 -5.50
N GLY A 143 -4.25 -12.81 -5.03
CA GLY A 143 -5.24 -13.50 -5.86
C GLY A 143 -6.66 -12.97 -5.65
N GLU A 144 -7.56 -13.21 -6.61
CA GLU A 144 -8.92 -12.66 -6.71
C GLU A 144 -9.83 -12.89 -5.47
N GLU A 145 -9.50 -13.84 -4.57
CA GLU A 145 -10.30 -14.11 -3.36
C GLU A 145 -10.06 -13.14 -2.19
N LEU A 146 -9.25 -12.09 -2.34
CA LEU A 146 -8.79 -11.24 -1.23
C LEU A 146 -9.63 -10.01 -0.89
N GLN A 147 -10.72 -9.74 -1.60
CA GLN A 147 -11.61 -8.63 -1.25
C GLN A 147 -12.24 -8.75 0.16
N HIS A 148 -12.06 -9.90 0.84
CA HIS A 148 -12.70 -10.20 2.12
C HIS A 148 -11.78 -10.80 3.20
N LYS A 149 -10.45 -10.84 3.01
CA LYS A 149 -9.52 -11.49 3.96
C LYS A 149 -8.37 -10.61 4.47
N GLY A 150 -8.26 -9.37 4.00
CA GLY A 150 -7.40 -8.39 4.65
C GLY A 150 -7.93 -8.07 6.05
N GLY A 151 -7.05 -7.89 7.02
CA GLY A 151 -7.45 -7.48 8.38
C GLY A 151 -8.27 -6.17 8.36
N TRP A 152 -8.96 -5.86 9.44
CA TRP A 152 -9.89 -4.72 9.51
C TRP A 152 -9.38 -3.40 8.88
N PHE A 153 -8.10 -3.07 9.07
CA PHE A 153 -7.47 -1.89 8.46
C PHE A 153 -7.35 -1.98 6.93
N HIS A 154 -7.05 -3.15 6.35
CA HIS A 154 -7.07 -3.36 4.91
C HIS A 154 -8.42 -2.96 4.31
N ASN A 155 -9.54 -3.34 4.96
CA ASN A 155 -10.88 -2.99 4.51
C ASN A 155 -11.17 -1.49 4.66
N VAL A 156 -10.63 -0.85 5.70
CA VAL A 156 -10.66 0.62 5.85
C VAL A 156 -9.90 1.31 4.70
N PHE A 157 -8.77 0.75 4.26
CA PHE A 157 -7.97 1.30 3.17
C PHE A 157 -8.53 0.99 1.77
N ALA A 158 -9.09 -0.21 1.56
CA ALA A 158 -9.59 -0.69 0.27
C ALA A 158 -11.01 -0.17 -0.06
N HIS A 159 -11.85 0.04 0.96
CA HIS A 159 -13.21 0.59 0.80
C HIS A 159 -13.32 2.06 1.23
N GLY A 160 -12.22 2.66 1.68
CA GLY A 160 -12.15 4.03 2.18
C GLY A 160 -12.08 5.10 1.10
N TRP A 161 -11.70 4.78 -0.15
CA TRP A 161 -11.31 5.78 -1.13
C TRP A 161 -11.69 5.42 -2.56
#